data_AF-A0A7K9XW57-F1
#
_entry.id   AF-A0A7K9XW57-F1
#
_cell.length_a   1.000
_cell.length_b   1.000
_cell.length_c   1.000
_cell.angle_alpha   90.00
_cell.angle_beta   90.00
_cell.angle_gamma   90.00
#
_symmetry.space_group_name_H-M   'P 1'
#
loop_
_entity.id
_entity.type
_entity.pdbx_description
1 polymer ?
#
loop_
_entity_poly.entity_id
_entity_poly.type
_entity_poly.pdbx_seq_one_letter_code
_entity_poly.pdbx_strand_id
1 'polypeptide(L)'
;PVPTISWKKVNGHNPSKARLRKSQAVLEIPNVQLEDAGMYECKAENSRGRNVFRGQLQVYTEPHWVEKLNDTQLDSGDQLRWECKATGKPRPTYRWLKNGVPLWPQSRIEMVNGVLMIHSVNVSDAGMYQCLAENKYGTIYASAELKILASAPTFPLNQLRKTIIVTKGQEVVIECKPQASPKPTITWKKGDKALRESKR
;
A
#
# COMPACT_ATOMS: atom_id res chain seq x y z
N PRO A 1 24.38 37.09 41.46
CA PRO A 1 23.74 37.44 40.17
C PRO A 1 22.97 36.26 39.60
N VAL A 2 21.76 36.50 39.07
CA VAL A 2 20.97 35.48 38.38
C VAL A 2 21.75 35.01 37.15
N PRO A 3 21.99 33.70 36.97
CA PRO A 3 22.72 33.21 35.82
C PRO A 3 21.92 33.48 34.55
N THR A 4 22.60 33.93 33.49
CA THR A 4 22.00 34.03 32.16
C THR A 4 22.03 32.67 31.48
N ILE A 5 20.90 32.26 30.90
CA ILE A 5 20.75 31.00 30.19
C ILE A 5 20.57 31.27 28.70
N SER A 6 21.33 30.57 27.88
CA SER A 6 21.22 30.58 26.42
C SER A 6 21.30 29.14 25.89
N TRP A 7 20.75 28.91 24.72
CA TRP A 7 20.84 27.61 24.06
C TRP A 7 21.13 27.78 22.57
N LYS A 8 21.65 26.72 21.97
CA LYS A 8 21.79 26.59 20.52
C LYS A 8 21.72 25.12 20.11
N LYS A 9 21.29 24.88 18.88
CA LYS A 9 21.55 23.64 18.19
C LYS A 9 23.00 23.63 17.70
N VAL A 10 23.73 22.56 17.98
CA VAL A 10 25.12 22.40 17.54
C VAL A 10 25.12 22.06 16.05
N ASN A 11 25.96 22.75 15.27
CA ASN A 11 26.14 22.55 13.83
C ASN A 11 24.83 22.62 13.01
N GLY A 12 23.96 23.58 13.31
CA GLY A 12 22.74 23.79 12.54
C GLY A 12 21.97 25.02 13.00
N HIS A 13 20.87 25.29 12.31
CA HIS A 13 19.97 26.36 12.69
C HIS A 13 19.09 25.94 13.87
N ASN A 14 18.80 26.90 14.74
CA ASN A 14 17.84 26.73 15.80
C ASN A 14 16.43 26.54 15.20
N PRO A 15 15.59 25.64 15.73
CA PRO A 15 14.22 25.49 15.26
C PRO A 15 13.47 26.82 15.38
N SER A 16 12.84 27.27 14.29
CA SER A 16 12.17 28.59 14.22
C SER A 16 11.05 28.77 15.24
N LYS A 17 10.43 27.67 15.66
CA LYS A 17 9.31 27.65 16.62
C LYS A 17 9.75 27.49 18.08
N ALA A 18 11.05 27.34 18.34
CA ALA A 18 11.55 27.08 19.68
C ALA A 18 11.38 28.28 20.62
N ARG A 19 11.06 28.01 21.89
CA ARG A 19 10.82 29.02 22.93
C ARG A 19 11.71 28.74 24.13
N LEU A 20 12.42 29.76 24.61
CA LEU A 20 13.25 29.67 25.80
C LEU A 20 12.58 30.34 27.00
N ARG A 21 12.32 29.57 28.05
CA ARG A 21 11.88 30.09 29.35
C ARG A 21 13.11 30.23 30.28
N LYS A 22 13.78 31.38 30.19
CA LYS A 22 15.06 31.65 30.88
C LYS A 22 14.99 31.46 32.40
N SER A 23 13.90 31.90 33.05
CA SER A 23 13.72 31.76 34.50
C SER A 23 13.58 30.32 34.99
N GLN A 24 13.21 29.39 34.10
CA GLN A 24 13.00 27.98 34.40
C GLN A 24 14.06 27.07 33.77
N ALA A 25 15.01 27.62 33.01
CA ALA A 25 15.99 26.86 32.22
C ALA A 25 15.36 25.88 31.22
N VAL A 26 14.17 26.18 30.67
CA VAL A 26 13.42 25.28 29.77
C VAL A 26 13.50 25.73 28.32
N LEU A 27 13.82 24.80 27.42
CA LEU A 27 13.67 24.93 25.97
C LEU A 27 12.44 24.13 25.52
N GLU A 28 11.47 24.80 24.91
CA GLU A 28 10.27 24.19 24.34
C GLU A 28 10.34 24.22 22.81
N ILE A 29 10.17 23.08 22.15
CA ILE A 29 10.13 22.96 20.69
C ILE A 29 8.76 22.35 20.31
N PRO A 30 7.76 23.17 19.97
CA PRO A 30 6.45 22.66 19.58
C PRO A 30 6.49 22.09 18.15
N ASN A 31 5.72 21.04 17.89
CA ASN A 31 5.59 20.39 16.57
C ASN A 31 6.94 20.00 15.95
N VAL A 32 7.72 19.23 16.73
CA VAL A 32 9.05 18.75 16.36
C VAL A 32 9.04 18.08 14.99
N GLN A 33 9.95 18.51 14.12
CA GLN A 33 10.20 17.95 12.81
C GLN A 33 11.45 17.06 12.82
N LEU A 34 11.63 16.21 11.80
CA LEU A 34 12.82 15.35 11.70
C LEU A 34 14.13 16.15 11.69
N GLU A 35 14.10 17.31 11.03
CA GLU A 35 15.24 18.24 10.98
C GLU A 35 15.60 18.83 12.34
N ASP A 36 14.72 18.81 13.34
CA ASP A 36 15.03 19.31 14.69
C ASP A 36 15.94 18.36 15.47
N ALA A 37 16.11 17.11 15.03
CA ALA A 37 17.06 16.18 15.62
C ALA A 37 18.48 16.76 15.62
N GLY A 38 19.26 16.49 16.67
CA GLY A 38 20.62 16.98 16.80
C GLY A 38 21.06 17.17 18.24
N MET A 39 22.31 17.58 18.39
CA MET A 39 22.87 17.95 19.69
C MET A 39 22.47 19.39 20.03
N TYR A 40 21.96 19.61 21.22
CA TYR A 40 21.62 20.92 21.76
C TYR A 40 22.57 21.26 22.89
N GLU A 41 23.00 22.52 22.93
CA GLU A 41 23.90 23.05 23.93
C GLU A 41 23.16 24.12 24.75
N CYS A 42 23.13 23.97 26.07
CA CYS A 42 22.64 24.96 27.00
C CYS A 42 23.83 25.55 27.77
N LYS A 43 24.02 26.88 27.70
CA LYS A 43 25.08 27.60 28.39
C LYS A 43 24.47 28.43 29.53
N ALA A 44 24.98 28.20 30.74
CA ALA A 44 24.68 28.99 31.94
C ALA A 44 25.91 29.81 32.34
N GLU A 45 25.73 31.09 32.65
CA GLU A 45 26.83 32.02 32.94
C GLU A 45 26.44 33.03 34.03
N ASN A 46 27.35 33.30 34.97
CA ASN A 46 27.23 34.35 35.97
C ASN A 46 28.61 35.01 36.20
N SER A 47 28.72 35.94 37.15
CA SER A 47 29.98 36.66 37.43
C SER A 47 31.13 35.78 37.93
N ARG A 48 30.87 34.52 38.29
CA ARG A 48 31.86 33.56 38.78
C ARG A 48 32.31 32.57 37.70
N GLY A 49 31.62 32.50 36.57
CA GLY A 49 32.02 31.65 35.46
C GLY A 49 30.87 31.19 34.58
N ARG A 50 31.18 30.24 33.70
CA ARG A 50 30.25 29.65 32.73
C ARG A 50 30.39 28.13 32.71
N ASN A 51 29.28 27.43 32.48
CA ASN A 51 29.28 26.01 32.21
C ASN A 51 28.27 25.67 31.10
N VAL A 52 28.44 24.49 30.51
CA VAL A 52 27.69 24.04 29.34
C VAL A 52 27.15 22.62 29.56
N PHE A 53 25.86 22.44 29.31
CA PHE A 53 25.22 21.13 29.19
C PHE A 53 24.98 20.82 27.71
N ARG A 54 25.16 19.55 27.31
CA ARG A 54 24.86 19.07 25.96
C ARG A 54 23.89 17.89 26.03
N GLY A 55 22.82 17.95 25.24
CA GLY A 55 21.80 16.90 25.15
C GLY A 55 21.51 16.53 23.70
N GLN A 56 21.36 15.23 23.42
CA GLN A 56 21.04 14.74 22.09
C GLN A 56 19.52 14.56 21.95
N LEU A 57 18.90 15.29 21.01
CA LEU A 57 17.53 15.05 20.59
C LEU A 57 17.51 14.04 19.44
N GLN A 58 16.73 12.97 19.60
CA GLN A 58 16.42 12.02 18.54
C GLN A 58 14.95 12.13 18.19
N VAL A 59 14.66 12.39 16.92
CA VAL A 59 13.29 12.43 16.39
C VAL A 59 13.06 11.17 15.56
N TYR A 60 11.87 10.60 15.72
CA TYR A 60 11.41 9.38 15.08
C TYR A 60 10.09 9.65 14.36
N THR A 61 9.73 8.79 13.40
CA THR A 61 8.49 8.94 12.63
C THR A 61 7.94 7.57 12.26
N GLU A 62 6.62 7.45 12.27
CA GLU A 62 5.91 6.30 11.74
C GLU A 62 6.16 6.14 10.22
N PRO A 63 5.85 4.97 9.64
CA PRO A 63 6.00 4.77 8.21
C PRO A 63 5.07 5.72 7.42
N HIS A 64 5.53 6.21 6.27
CA HIS A 64 4.74 6.93 5.29
C HIS A 64 5.03 6.44 3.87
N TRP A 65 4.00 6.38 3.04
CA TRP A 65 4.12 5.89 1.66
C TRP A 65 4.82 6.91 0.75
N VAL A 66 5.81 6.43 0.02
CA VAL A 66 6.44 7.09 -1.14
C VAL A 66 5.81 6.55 -2.43
N GLU A 67 5.69 5.22 -2.54
CA GLU A 67 5.01 4.53 -3.64
C GLU A 67 4.06 3.46 -3.07
N LYS A 68 2.88 3.39 -3.68
CA LYS A 68 1.82 2.43 -3.34
C LYS A 68 1.56 1.50 -4.52
N LEU A 69 0.82 0.44 -4.24
CA LEU A 69 0.34 -0.50 -5.25
C LEU A 69 -0.74 0.12 -6.14
N ASN A 70 -0.83 -0.39 -7.35
CA ASN A 70 -1.92 -0.12 -8.29
C ASN A 70 -2.51 -1.44 -8.77
N ASP A 71 -3.81 -1.44 -9.02
CA ASP A 71 -4.50 -2.58 -9.62
C ASP A 71 -3.81 -2.96 -10.93
N THR A 72 -3.65 -4.26 -11.14
CA THR A 72 -2.88 -4.79 -12.26
C THR A 72 -3.64 -5.94 -12.91
N GLN A 73 -3.63 -5.95 -14.24
CA GLN A 73 -4.19 -7.02 -15.05
C GLN A 73 -3.08 -7.61 -15.91
N LEU A 74 -2.90 -8.92 -15.86
CA LEU A 74 -1.87 -9.66 -16.59
C LEU A 74 -2.47 -10.87 -17.30
N ASP A 75 -1.81 -11.34 -18.35
CA ASP A 75 -2.13 -12.63 -18.96
C ASP A 75 -1.48 -13.77 -18.17
N SER A 76 -2.12 -14.94 -18.18
CA SER A 76 -1.57 -16.14 -17.53
C SER A 76 -0.22 -16.50 -18.17
N GLY A 77 0.80 -16.67 -17.33
CA GLY A 77 2.19 -16.89 -17.75
C GLY A 77 3.07 -15.65 -17.64
N ASP A 78 2.49 -14.45 -17.48
CA ASP A 78 3.25 -13.21 -17.28
C ASP A 78 3.99 -13.19 -15.93
N GLN A 79 4.93 -12.27 -15.79
CA GLN A 79 5.58 -11.99 -14.51
C GLN A 79 4.94 -10.78 -13.83
N LEU A 80 4.51 -10.95 -12.58
CA LEU A 80 4.13 -9.83 -11.73
C LEU A 80 5.37 -9.27 -11.04
N ARG A 81 5.51 -7.94 -11.03
CA ARG A 81 6.43 -7.24 -10.14
C ARG A 81 5.75 -6.03 -9.52
N TRP A 82 5.44 -6.13 -8.24
CA TRP A 82 4.95 -5.01 -7.44
C TRP A 82 5.98 -4.53 -6.45
N GLU A 83 5.96 -3.24 -6.15
CA GLU A 83 6.86 -2.61 -5.21
C GLU A 83 6.14 -1.56 -4.40
N CYS A 84 6.34 -1.61 -3.09
CA CYS A 84 5.94 -0.56 -2.19
C CYS A 84 7.18 0.10 -1.65
N LYS A 85 7.17 1.43 -1.59
CA LYS A 85 8.22 2.19 -0.93
C LYS A 85 7.61 3.01 0.18
N ALA A 86 8.07 2.76 1.39
CA ALA A 86 7.77 3.54 2.57
C ALA A 86 9.06 4.06 3.20
N THR A 87 8.97 5.26 3.74
CA THR A 87 10.00 5.91 4.53
C THR A 87 9.52 5.98 5.97
N GLY A 88 10.45 6.10 6.91
CA GLY A 88 10.15 6.04 8.33
C GLY A 88 11.43 6.02 9.15
N LYS A 89 11.34 6.36 10.44
CA LYS A 89 12.47 6.26 11.35
C LYS A 89 12.05 5.56 12.64
N PRO A 90 12.48 4.30 12.88
CA PRO A 90 13.39 3.49 12.06
C PRO A 90 12.85 3.14 10.66
N ARG A 91 13.76 2.73 9.76
CA ARG A 91 13.41 2.31 8.40
C ARG A 91 12.38 1.17 8.45
N PRO A 92 11.24 1.25 7.74
CA PRO A 92 10.20 0.24 7.84
C PRO A 92 10.62 -1.12 7.27
N THR A 93 10.08 -2.19 7.85
CA THR A 93 10.09 -3.55 7.28
C THR A 93 8.78 -3.84 6.56
N TYR A 94 8.77 -4.80 5.64
CA TYR A 94 7.63 -5.09 4.78
C TYR A 94 7.11 -6.52 4.96
N ARG A 95 5.79 -6.68 4.81
CA ARG A 95 5.12 -7.98 4.71
C ARG A 95 3.94 -7.91 3.74
N TRP A 96 3.56 -9.05 3.19
CA TRP A 96 2.51 -9.16 2.19
C TRP A 96 1.36 -10.05 2.67
N LEU A 97 0.14 -9.67 2.30
CA LEU A 97 -1.04 -10.50 2.45
C LEU A 97 -1.67 -10.72 1.08
N LYS A 98 -2.28 -11.88 0.89
CA LYS A 98 -3.19 -12.18 -0.22
C LYS A 98 -4.52 -12.61 0.36
N ASN A 99 -5.60 -11.91 -0.01
CA ASN A 99 -6.96 -12.13 0.49
C ASN A 99 -7.01 -12.18 2.04
N GLY A 100 -6.25 -11.28 2.69
CA GLY A 100 -6.15 -11.19 4.15
C GLY A 100 -5.22 -12.22 4.82
N VAL A 101 -4.64 -13.16 4.06
CA VAL A 101 -3.77 -14.22 4.60
C VAL A 101 -2.29 -13.88 4.33
N PRO A 102 -1.37 -14.06 5.30
CA PRO A 102 0.06 -13.87 5.09
C PRO A 102 0.59 -14.65 3.90
N LEU A 103 1.27 -13.95 3.01
CA LEU A 103 1.96 -14.53 1.87
C LEU A 103 3.41 -14.79 2.26
N TRP A 104 3.92 -15.97 1.89
CA TRP A 104 5.28 -16.41 2.17
C TRP A 104 6.03 -16.71 0.87
N PRO A 105 7.38 -16.60 0.85
CA PRO A 105 8.15 -16.97 -0.32
C PRO A 105 7.92 -18.44 -0.70
N GLN A 106 7.82 -18.71 -2.00
CA GLN A 106 7.60 -20.04 -2.58
C GLN A 106 8.40 -20.14 -3.88
N SER A 107 8.43 -21.29 -4.55
CA SER A 107 9.30 -21.47 -5.73
C SER A 107 9.05 -20.46 -6.85
N ARG A 108 7.83 -19.90 -6.97
CA ARG A 108 7.46 -18.86 -7.94
C ARG A 108 7.37 -17.46 -7.33
N ILE A 109 7.43 -17.33 -6.01
CA ILE A 109 7.09 -16.10 -5.28
C ILE A 109 8.32 -15.63 -4.51
N GLU A 110 8.83 -14.47 -4.89
CA GLU A 110 9.95 -13.81 -4.22
C GLU A 110 9.49 -12.52 -3.54
N MET A 111 10.01 -12.26 -2.34
CA MET A 111 9.71 -11.04 -1.59
C MET A 111 10.96 -10.48 -0.93
N VAL A 112 11.33 -9.26 -1.30
CA VAL A 112 12.53 -8.59 -0.79
C VAL A 112 12.27 -7.09 -0.65
N ASN A 113 12.46 -6.54 0.54
CA ASN A 113 12.42 -5.08 0.80
C ASN A 113 11.18 -4.35 0.23
N GLY A 114 9.99 -4.93 0.35
CA GLY A 114 8.75 -4.34 -0.16
C GLY A 114 8.48 -4.61 -1.64
N VAL A 115 9.33 -5.38 -2.31
CA VAL A 115 9.06 -5.96 -3.64
C VAL A 115 8.38 -7.31 -3.48
N LEU A 116 7.34 -7.56 -4.26
CA LEU A 116 6.73 -8.88 -4.48
C LEU A 116 6.86 -9.21 -5.97
N MET A 117 7.48 -10.35 -6.25
CA MET A 117 7.59 -10.91 -7.59
C MET A 117 6.88 -12.26 -7.63
N ILE A 118 6.04 -12.47 -8.66
CA ILE A 118 5.45 -13.78 -8.94
C ILE A 118 5.81 -14.15 -10.38
N HIS A 119 6.62 -15.20 -10.53
CA HIS A 119 6.98 -15.74 -11.84
C HIS A 119 5.82 -16.56 -12.40
N SER A 120 5.52 -16.35 -13.68
CA SER A 120 4.50 -17.08 -14.43
C SER A 120 3.18 -17.18 -13.67
N VAL A 121 2.46 -16.06 -13.58
CA VAL A 121 1.17 -15.94 -12.90
C VAL A 121 0.13 -16.88 -13.48
N ASN A 122 -0.77 -17.39 -12.65
CA ASN A 122 -1.90 -18.20 -13.09
C ASN A 122 -3.21 -17.76 -12.41
N VAL A 123 -4.35 -18.35 -12.79
CA VAL A 123 -5.67 -17.95 -12.27
C VAL A 123 -5.76 -18.02 -10.75
N SER A 124 -5.04 -18.93 -10.09
CA SER A 124 -5.02 -19.03 -8.63
C SER A 124 -4.29 -17.86 -7.97
N ASP A 125 -3.41 -17.15 -8.69
CA ASP A 125 -2.69 -15.97 -8.21
C ASP A 125 -3.60 -14.73 -8.12
N ALA A 126 -4.72 -14.69 -8.85
CA ALA A 126 -5.66 -13.57 -8.79
C ALA A 126 -6.20 -13.31 -7.36
N GLY A 127 -6.49 -12.04 -7.06
CA GLY A 127 -7.09 -11.64 -5.79
C GLY A 127 -6.62 -10.27 -5.28
N MET A 128 -7.02 -9.96 -4.04
CA MET A 128 -6.63 -8.73 -3.36
C MET A 128 -5.31 -8.93 -2.63
N TYR A 129 -4.31 -8.14 -2.95
CA TYR A 129 -3.04 -8.14 -2.24
C TYR A 129 -2.91 -6.90 -1.37
N GLN A 130 -2.23 -7.05 -0.24
CA GLN A 130 -1.90 -5.96 0.65
C GLN A 130 -0.42 -5.99 0.96
N CYS A 131 0.21 -4.83 0.86
CA CYS A 131 1.58 -4.59 1.26
C CYS A 131 1.57 -3.75 2.53
N LEU A 132 2.21 -4.24 3.59
CA LEU A 132 2.25 -3.59 4.89
C LEU A 132 3.68 -3.17 5.19
N ALA A 133 3.85 -1.90 5.56
CA ALA A 133 5.11 -1.34 6.00
C ALA A 133 5.01 -0.96 7.49
N GLU A 134 5.98 -1.41 8.29
CA GLU A 134 5.92 -1.34 9.75
C GLU A 134 7.24 -0.88 10.35
N ASN A 135 7.16 -0.04 11.38
CA ASN A 135 8.24 0.16 12.34
C ASN A 135 7.65 0.23 13.76
N LYS A 136 8.51 0.38 14.77
CA LYS A 136 8.07 0.41 16.19
C LYS A 136 7.14 1.58 16.57
N TYR A 137 6.89 2.52 15.65
CA TYR A 137 6.02 3.67 15.85
C TYR A 137 4.72 3.59 15.06
N GLY A 138 4.55 2.60 14.17
CA GLY A 138 3.30 2.42 13.44
C GLY A 138 3.38 1.46 12.27
N THR A 139 2.21 1.17 11.72
CA THR A 139 2.03 0.29 10.56
C THR A 139 1.08 0.94 9.57
N ILE A 140 1.45 0.96 8.30
CA ILE A 140 0.60 1.41 7.19
C ILE A 140 0.44 0.27 6.18
N TYR A 141 -0.65 0.29 5.41
CA TYR A 141 -0.88 -0.67 4.34
C TYR A 141 -1.35 0.00 3.05
N ALA A 142 -1.11 -0.67 1.93
CA ALA A 142 -1.65 -0.34 0.62
C ALA A 142 -2.19 -1.63 -0.02
N SER A 143 -3.29 -1.52 -0.76
CA SER A 143 -3.98 -2.67 -1.37
C SER A 143 -4.05 -2.50 -2.88
N ALA A 144 -4.01 -3.60 -3.63
CA ALA A 144 -4.30 -3.64 -5.06
C ALA A 144 -4.93 -4.99 -5.45
N GLU A 145 -5.77 -4.96 -6.47
CA GLU A 145 -6.35 -6.14 -7.10
C GLU A 145 -5.45 -6.66 -8.23
N LEU A 146 -5.12 -7.95 -8.21
CA LEU A 146 -4.49 -8.65 -9.33
C LEU A 146 -5.55 -9.44 -10.11
N LYS A 147 -5.73 -9.08 -11.38
CA LYS A 147 -6.58 -9.81 -12.33
C LYS A 147 -5.72 -10.60 -13.31
N ILE A 148 -6.07 -11.88 -13.49
CA ILE A 148 -5.38 -12.76 -14.45
C ILE A 148 -6.33 -13.12 -15.58
N LEU A 149 -5.96 -12.78 -16.81
CA LEU A 149 -6.64 -13.21 -18.02
C LEU A 149 -6.03 -14.55 -18.46
N ALA A 150 -6.84 -15.59 -18.60
CA ALA A 150 -6.33 -16.91 -18.99
C ALA A 150 -6.95 -17.45 -20.28
N SER A 151 -8.19 -17.05 -20.61
CA SER A 151 -8.81 -17.48 -21.86
C SER A 151 -9.91 -16.54 -22.32
N ALA A 152 -9.92 -16.29 -23.63
CA ALA A 152 -11.04 -15.62 -24.29
C ALA A 152 -12.32 -16.49 -24.22
N PRO A 153 -13.52 -15.87 -24.27
CA PRO A 153 -14.77 -16.62 -24.25
C PRO A 153 -14.90 -17.52 -25.47
N THR A 154 -15.04 -18.82 -25.23
CA THR A 154 -15.28 -19.83 -26.26
C THR A 154 -16.52 -20.65 -25.93
N PHE A 155 -17.14 -21.21 -26.97
CA PHE A 155 -18.23 -22.18 -26.82
C PHE A 155 -17.73 -23.56 -27.24
N PRO A 156 -18.17 -24.63 -26.56
CA PRO A 156 -18.02 -25.98 -27.08
C PRO A 156 -18.54 -26.07 -28.52
N LEU A 157 -17.84 -26.80 -29.40
CA LEU A 157 -18.18 -26.87 -30.83
C LEU A 157 -19.65 -27.29 -31.07
N ASN A 158 -20.18 -28.18 -30.24
CA ASN A 158 -21.57 -28.65 -30.28
C ASN A 158 -22.61 -27.61 -29.81
N GLN A 159 -22.19 -26.47 -29.27
CA GLN A 159 -23.05 -25.35 -28.87
C GLN A 159 -23.00 -24.15 -29.83
N LEU A 160 -22.04 -24.12 -30.77
CA LEU A 160 -21.89 -23.00 -31.70
C LEU A 160 -23.11 -22.78 -32.60
N ARG A 161 -23.83 -23.85 -32.94
CA ARG A 161 -25.07 -23.81 -33.74
C ARG A 161 -26.06 -24.85 -33.22
N LYS A 162 -27.00 -24.44 -32.39
CA LYS A 162 -28.06 -25.31 -31.86
C LYS A 162 -29.41 -24.87 -32.40
N THR A 163 -30.05 -25.75 -33.17
CA THR A 163 -31.47 -25.59 -33.53
C THR A 163 -32.32 -26.08 -32.37
N ILE A 164 -33.22 -25.24 -31.87
CA ILE A 164 -34.13 -25.58 -30.78
C ILE A 164 -35.55 -25.61 -31.37
N ILE A 165 -36.19 -26.77 -31.30
CA ILE A 165 -37.54 -27.00 -31.81
C ILE A 165 -38.46 -27.10 -30.59
N VAL A 166 -39.54 -26.30 -30.58
CA VAL A 166 -40.50 -26.25 -29.48
C VAL A 166 -41.91 -26.08 -30.04
N THR A 167 -42.92 -26.70 -29.41
CA THR A 167 -44.32 -26.58 -29.84
C THR A 167 -44.96 -25.35 -29.20
N LYS A 168 -45.91 -24.72 -29.91
CA LYS A 168 -46.66 -23.57 -29.39
C LYS A 168 -47.24 -23.87 -28.01
N GLY A 169 -47.03 -22.94 -27.08
CA GLY A 169 -47.52 -23.03 -25.70
C GLY A 169 -46.57 -23.74 -24.74
N GLN A 170 -45.49 -24.36 -25.23
CA GLN A 170 -44.45 -24.94 -24.37
C GLN A 170 -43.41 -23.90 -23.96
N GLU A 171 -42.89 -24.03 -22.75
CA GLU A 171 -41.75 -23.27 -22.26
C GLU A 171 -40.46 -23.78 -22.90
N VAL A 172 -39.52 -22.86 -23.20
CA VAL A 172 -38.20 -23.20 -23.73
C VAL A 172 -37.12 -22.52 -22.90
N VAL A 173 -36.06 -23.26 -22.58
CA VAL A 173 -34.86 -22.75 -21.93
C VAL A 173 -33.71 -22.80 -22.92
N ILE A 174 -33.11 -21.64 -23.20
CA ILE A 174 -31.93 -21.52 -24.06
C ILE A 174 -30.73 -21.24 -23.16
N GLU A 175 -29.84 -22.22 -23.02
CA GLU A 175 -28.64 -22.06 -22.21
C GLU A 175 -27.46 -21.51 -23.03
N CYS A 176 -26.75 -20.54 -22.47
CA CYS A 176 -25.50 -20.00 -22.99
C CYS A 176 -24.44 -20.10 -21.88
N LYS A 177 -23.47 -20.99 -22.02
CA LYS A 177 -22.43 -21.28 -21.01
C LYS A 177 -21.04 -21.25 -21.66
N PRO A 178 -20.47 -20.05 -21.92
CA PRO A 178 -19.13 -19.96 -22.48
C PRO A 178 -18.07 -20.38 -21.46
N GLN A 179 -16.94 -20.87 -21.97
CA GLN A 179 -15.72 -21.09 -21.21
C GLN A 179 -14.82 -19.88 -21.37
N ALA A 180 -14.55 -19.14 -20.28
CA ALA A 180 -13.64 -18.00 -20.29
C ALA A 180 -13.06 -17.75 -18.88
N SER A 181 -11.92 -17.09 -18.83
CA SER A 181 -11.30 -16.58 -17.61
C SER A 181 -10.68 -15.21 -17.88
N PRO A 182 -11.20 -14.11 -17.29
CA PRO A 182 -12.25 -14.04 -16.28
C PRO A 182 -13.66 -14.37 -16.82
N LYS A 183 -14.64 -14.48 -15.91
CA LYS A 183 -16.05 -14.71 -16.30
C LYS A 183 -16.52 -13.60 -17.26
N PRO A 184 -17.09 -13.94 -18.42
CA PRO A 184 -17.50 -12.94 -19.40
C PRO A 184 -18.85 -12.34 -19.03
N THR A 185 -19.10 -11.13 -19.52
CA THR A 185 -20.44 -10.55 -19.54
C THR A 185 -21.28 -11.23 -20.63
N ILE A 186 -22.49 -11.68 -20.30
CA ILE A 186 -23.41 -12.33 -21.23
C ILE A 186 -24.53 -11.35 -21.60
N THR A 187 -24.78 -11.18 -22.89
CA THR A 187 -25.88 -10.36 -23.42
C THR A 187 -26.69 -11.13 -24.44
N TRP A 188 -28.01 -10.97 -24.44
CA TRP A 188 -28.93 -11.67 -25.34
C TRP A 188 -29.55 -10.74 -26.37
N LYS A 189 -29.73 -11.22 -27.61
CA LYS A 189 -30.46 -10.51 -28.67
C LYS A 189 -31.27 -11.48 -29.53
N LYS A 190 -32.37 -10.99 -30.11
CA LYS A 190 -33.15 -11.69 -31.15
C LYS A 190 -33.15 -10.83 -32.41
N GLY A 191 -32.48 -11.30 -33.46
CA GLY A 191 -32.13 -10.43 -34.59
C GLY A 191 -31.29 -9.24 -34.10
N ASP A 192 -31.75 -8.02 -34.39
CA ASP A 192 -31.07 -6.79 -33.98
C ASP A 192 -31.57 -6.22 -32.64
N LYS A 193 -32.61 -6.79 -32.05
CA LYS A 193 -33.19 -6.29 -30.81
C LYS A 193 -32.55 -6.94 -29.59
N ALA A 194 -31.90 -6.14 -28.74
CA ALA A 194 -31.41 -6.58 -27.44
C ALA A 194 -32.58 -7.05 -26.56
N LEU A 195 -32.42 -8.20 -25.91
CA LEU A 195 -33.36 -8.71 -24.92
C LEU A 195 -32.98 -8.13 -23.56
N ARG A 196 -33.96 -7.59 -22.84
CA ARG A 196 -33.78 -7.07 -21.49
C ARG A 196 -34.27 -8.10 -20.49
N GLU A 197 -33.63 -8.11 -19.33
CA GLU A 197 -34.07 -8.91 -18.20
C GLU A 197 -35.46 -8.41 -17.76
N SER A 198 -36.44 -9.32 -17.73
CA SER A 198 -37.75 -9.04 -17.14
C SER A 198 -37.71 -9.44 -15.68
N LYS A 199 -38.16 -8.55 -14.77
CA LYS A 199 -38.42 -8.95 -13.39
C LYS A 199 -39.51 -10.01 -13.40
N ARG A 200 -39.21 -11.15 -12.77
CA ARG A 200 -40.17 -12.24 -12.55
C ARG A 200 -41.15 -11.84 -11.45
#